data_AF-A0A024X353-F1
#
_entry.id   AF-A0A024X353-F1
#
_cell.length_a   1.000
_cell.length_b   1.000
_cell.length_c   1.000
_cell.angle_alpha   90.00
_cell.angle_beta   90.00
_cell.angle_gamma   90.00
#
_symmetry.space_group_name_H-M   'P 1'
#
loop_
_entity.id
_entity.type
_entity.pdbx_description
1 polymer ?
#
loop_
_entity_poly.entity_id
_entity_poly.type
_entity_poly.pdbx_seq_one_letter_code
_entity_poly.pdbx_strand_id
1 'polypeptide(L)'
;MSDNNATDILFVGGIDETIDEKSLYDIFSSFGDIRNIEVPLNMTTKKNRGFAFVEYVEVDDAKHALYNMNNFELNGKRIHVNYSKTKKADHYKPIWLDEMYNQEKMKELEEDEENLNVKGKYI
;
A
#
# COMPACT_ATOMS: atom_id res chain seq x y z
N MET A 1 19.72 7.26 20.43
CA MET A 1 18.68 7.63 19.45
C MET A 1 17.91 6.35 19.22
N SER A 2 16.77 6.19 19.88
CA SER A 2 16.12 4.89 20.06
C SER A 2 15.11 4.63 18.94
N ASP A 3 15.38 3.60 18.15
CA ASP A 3 14.55 3.08 17.06
C ASP A 3 13.26 2.44 17.62
N ASN A 4 12.36 3.25 18.18
CA ASN A 4 11.11 2.77 18.79
C ASN A 4 9.98 2.47 17.78
N ASN A 5 10.31 2.27 16.50
CA ASN A 5 9.31 2.10 15.43
C ASN A 5 9.72 1.05 14.40
N ALA A 6 10.54 0.07 14.79
CA ALA A 6 10.84 -1.07 13.92
C ALA A 6 9.55 -1.85 13.63
N THR A 7 9.22 -1.93 12.35
CA THR A 7 8.05 -2.65 11.83
C THR A 7 8.53 -3.62 10.77
N ASP A 8 7.75 -4.66 10.54
CA ASP A 8 7.94 -5.63 9.45
C ASP A 8 7.56 -5.05 8.08
N ILE A 9 6.97 -3.85 8.05
CA ILE A 9 6.58 -3.16 6.82
C ILE A 9 7.57 -2.03 6.54
N LEU A 10 8.19 -2.08 5.38
CA LEU A 10 9.07 -1.02 4.87
C LEU A 10 8.34 -0.17 3.83
N PHE A 11 8.54 1.14 3.92
CA PHE A 11 8.23 2.11 2.89
C PHE A 11 9.45 2.29 1.99
N VAL A 12 9.27 2.06 0.68
CA VAL A 12 10.29 2.23 -0.34
C VAL A 12 9.87 3.38 -1.25
N GLY A 13 10.50 4.55 -1.12
CA GLY A 13 10.24 5.73 -1.93
C GLY A 13 11.33 5.99 -2.95
N GLY A 14 11.02 6.77 -3.99
CA GLY A 14 12.00 7.14 -5.03
C GLY A 14 12.23 6.05 -6.08
N ILE A 15 11.32 5.08 -6.17
CA ILE A 15 11.37 4.05 -7.22
C ILE A 15 11.02 4.67 -8.58
N ASP A 16 11.58 4.12 -9.64
CA ASP A 16 11.26 4.55 -11.00
C ASP A 16 9.87 4.06 -11.43
N GLU A 17 9.21 4.81 -12.32
CA GLU A 17 7.88 4.49 -12.85
C GLU A 17 7.80 3.17 -13.63
N THR A 18 8.94 2.65 -14.07
CA THR A 18 9.08 1.36 -14.77
C THR A 18 9.20 0.16 -13.84
N ILE A 19 9.33 0.39 -12.52
CA ILE A 19 9.51 -0.69 -11.55
C ILE A 19 8.16 -1.26 -11.12
N ASP A 20 7.97 -2.53 -11.44
CA ASP A 20 6.82 -3.32 -11.01
C ASP A 20 7.09 -4.05 -9.68
N GLU A 21 5.99 -4.50 -9.07
CA GLU A 21 6.00 -5.36 -7.87
C GLU A 21 6.95 -6.55 -8.01
N LYS A 22 6.97 -7.20 -9.17
CA LYS A 22 7.83 -8.36 -9.43
C LYS A 22 9.32 -8.02 -9.32
N SER A 23 9.72 -6.85 -9.82
CA SER A 23 11.12 -6.41 -9.74
C SER A 23 11.51 -6.10 -8.30
N LEU A 24 10.59 -5.50 -7.52
CA LEU A 24 10.81 -5.29 -6.10
C LEU A 24 10.90 -6.62 -5.36
N TYR A 25 10.05 -7.60 -5.69
CA TYR A 25 10.11 -8.94 -5.11
C TYR A 25 11.48 -9.58 -5.33
N ASP A 26 11.98 -9.62 -6.56
CA ASP A 26 13.29 -10.23 -6.87
C ASP A 26 14.44 -9.57 -6.08
N ILE A 27 14.38 -8.25 -5.88
CA ILE A 27 15.42 -7.48 -5.18
C ILE A 27 15.32 -7.68 -3.66
N PHE A 28 14.13 -7.53 -3.10
CA PHE A 28 13.92 -7.57 -1.65
C PHE A 28 13.87 -9.01 -1.10
N SER A 29 13.49 -10.00 -1.92
CA SER A 29 13.49 -11.42 -1.53
C SER A 29 14.90 -11.95 -1.24
N SER A 30 15.95 -11.24 -1.65
CA SER A 30 17.34 -11.58 -1.31
C SER A 30 17.69 -11.33 0.15
N PHE A 31 16.90 -10.52 0.88
CA PHE A 31 17.16 -10.16 2.28
C PHE A 31 16.34 -10.98 3.27
N GLY A 32 15.22 -11.55 2.85
CA GLY A 32 14.35 -12.35 3.69
C GLY A 32 13.04 -12.69 3.00
N ASP A 33 12.18 -13.41 3.71
CA ASP A 33 10.89 -13.84 3.19
C ASP A 33 9.88 -12.69 3.18
N ILE A 34 9.36 -12.38 2.00
CA ILE A 34 8.37 -11.33 1.79
C ILE A 34 6.97 -11.92 1.97
N ARG A 35 6.17 -11.28 2.83
CA ARG A 35 4.77 -11.64 3.07
C ARG A 35 3.83 -10.99 2.06
N ASN A 36 4.03 -9.70 1.77
CA ASN A 36 3.23 -8.96 0.82
C ASN A 36 4.01 -7.78 0.23
N ILE A 37 3.68 -7.38 -1.00
CA ILE A 37 4.18 -6.15 -1.62
C ILE A 37 2.97 -5.38 -2.12
N GLU A 38 2.96 -4.08 -1.87
CA GLU A 38 1.95 -3.18 -2.42
C GLU A 38 2.63 -2.08 -3.21
N VAL A 39 2.27 -1.96 -4.49
CA VAL A 39 2.72 -0.88 -5.36
C VAL A 39 1.51 -0.06 -5.79
N PRO A 40 1.24 1.09 -5.14
CA PRO A 40 0.13 1.95 -5.52
C PRO A 40 0.33 2.50 -6.94
N LEU A 41 -0.49 1.98 -7.87
CA LEU A 41 -0.55 2.44 -9.24
C LEU A 41 -1.56 3.58 -9.37
N ASN A 42 -1.26 4.54 -10.23
CA ASN A 42 -2.23 5.54 -10.64
C ASN A 42 -3.19 4.91 -11.66
N MET A 43 -4.49 4.82 -11.34
CA MET A 43 -5.51 4.23 -12.21
C MET A 43 -5.61 4.91 -13.59
N THR A 44 -5.30 6.21 -13.67
CA THR A 44 -5.42 6.99 -14.91
C THR A 44 -4.23 6.76 -15.84
N THR A 45 -3.01 6.70 -15.30
CA THR A 45 -1.78 6.56 -16.10
C THR A 45 -1.22 5.14 -16.12
N LYS A 46 -1.76 4.24 -15.29
CA LYS A 46 -1.24 2.89 -14.98
C LYS A 46 0.23 2.87 -14.54
N LYS A 47 0.79 4.00 -14.12
CA LYS A 47 2.16 4.12 -13.64
C LYS A 47 2.19 4.08 -12.12
N ASN A 48 3.26 3.54 -11.55
CA ASN A 48 3.44 3.60 -10.11
C ASN A 48 3.61 5.06 -9.64
N ARG A 49 3.28 5.33 -8.38
CA ARG A 49 3.38 6.68 -7.80
C ARG A 49 4.80 7.02 -7.30
N GLY A 50 5.81 6.24 -7.68
CA GLY A 50 7.19 6.41 -7.21
C GLY A 50 7.42 5.93 -5.77
N PHE A 51 6.52 5.10 -5.22
CA PHE A 51 6.71 4.43 -3.94
C PHE A 51 6.01 3.06 -3.89
N ALA A 52 6.49 2.22 -2.99
CA ALA A 52 5.95 0.89 -2.70
C ALA A 52 6.06 0.56 -1.20
N PHE A 53 5.28 -0.42 -0.76
CA PHE A 53 5.37 -1.01 0.57
C PHE A 53 5.76 -2.47 0.47
N VAL A 54 6.68 -2.90 1.33
CA VAL A 54 7.15 -4.29 1.39
C VAL A 54 6.95 -4.79 2.81
N GLU A 55 6.12 -5.81 2.99
CA GLU A 55 5.91 -6.50 4.26
C GLU A 55 6.76 -7.77 4.29
N TYR A 56 7.61 -7.90 5.30
CA TYR A 56 8.37 -9.10 5.58
C TYR A 56 7.63 -10.02 6.55
N VAL A 57 8.01 -11.30 6.55
CA VAL A 57 7.56 -12.24 7.58
C VAL A 57 8.18 -11.87 8.93
N GLU A 58 9.47 -11.55 8.95
CA GLU A 58 10.24 -11.22 10.15
C GLU A 58 10.66 -9.75 10.17
N VAL A 59 10.61 -9.12 11.35
CA VAL A 59 11.05 -7.72 11.55
C VAL A 59 12.57 -7.58 11.38
N ASP A 60 13.33 -8.64 11.68
CA ASP A 60 14.79 -8.64 11.55
C ASP A 60 15.22 -8.56 10.06
N ASP A 61 14.54 -9.30 9.20
CA ASP A 61 14.73 -9.25 7.74
C ASP A 61 14.41 -7.85 7.20
N ALA A 62 13.33 -7.23 7.67
CA ALA A 62 12.98 -5.86 7.32
C ALA A 62 14.09 -4.86 7.74
N LYS A 63 14.68 -5.04 8.92
CA LYS A 63 15.80 -4.22 9.38
C LYS A 63 17.05 -4.41 8.53
N HIS A 64 17.37 -5.65 8.14
CA HIS A 64 18.47 -5.95 7.23
C HIS A 64 18.27 -5.32 5.86
N ALA A 65 17.07 -5.46 5.29
CA ALA A 65 16.73 -4.84 4.01
C ALA A 65 16.85 -3.31 4.10
N LEU A 66 16.32 -2.67 5.14
CA LEU A 66 16.43 -1.23 5.34
C LEU A 66 17.89 -0.77 5.40
N TYR A 67 18.73 -1.47 6.17
CA TYR A 67 20.14 -1.09 6.32
C TYR A 67 20.91 -1.16 5.00
N ASN A 68 20.64 -2.18 4.17
CA ASN A 68 21.38 -2.41 2.93
C ASN A 68 20.81 -1.64 1.72
N MET A 69 19.50 -1.44 1.67
CA MET A 69 18.82 -0.83 0.50
C MET A 69 18.56 0.66 0.64
N ASN A 70 18.68 1.23 1.84
CA ASN A 70 18.49 2.67 2.00
C ASN A 70 19.57 3.45 1.23
N ASN A 71 19.14 4.41 0.42
CA ASN A 71 19.97 5.21 -0.50
C ASN A 71 20.64 4.41 -1.64
N PHE A 72 20.16 3.21 -1.94
CA PHE A 72 20.61 2.44 -3.09
C PHE A 72 20.19 3.11 -4.42
N GLU A 73 21.01 3.00 -5.46
CA GLU A 73 20.69 3.54 -6.77
C GLU A 73 20.09 2.45 -7.66
N LEU A 74 18.84 2.65 -8.06
CA LEU A 74 18.04 1.72 -8.84
C LEU A 74 17.48 2.44 -10.07
N ASN A 75 17.82 1.95 -11.27
CA ASN A 75 17.50 2.59 -12.56
C ASN A 75 17.91 4.08 -12.63
N GLY A 76 19.03 4.45 -12.03
CA GLY A 76 19.53 5.84 -12.01
C GLY A 76 18.76 6.78 -11.07
N LYS A 77 17.86 6.24 -10.23
CA LYS A 77 17.19 6.97 -9.14
C LYS A 77 17.61 6.39 -7.80
N ARG A 78 17.78 7.25 -6.80
CA ARG A 78 18.07 6.81 -5.44
C ARG A 78 16.78 6.44 -4.72
N ILE A 79 16.72 5.22 -4.20
CA ILE A 79 15.61 4.77 -3.38
C ILE A 79 15.85 5.10 -1.91
N HIS A 80 14.77 5.36 -1.19
CA HIS A 80 14.79 5.62 0.24
C HIS A 80 13.93 4.58 0.94
N VAL A 81 14.53 3.86 1.89
CA VAL A 81 13.84 2.79 2.63
C VAL A 81 13.68 3.23 4.07
N ASN A 82 12.46 3.23 4.58
CA ASN A 82 12.12 3.62 5.95
C ASN A 82 11.11 2.64 6.56
N TYR A 83 11.06 2.53 7.88
CA TYR A 83 9.98 1.81 8.55
C TYR A 83 8.64 2.49 8.27
N SER A 84 7.66 1.69 7.87
CA SER A 84 6.30 2.18 7.66
C SER A 84 5.63 2.47 9.00
N LYS A 85 4.83 3.55 9.02
CA LYS A 85 3.96 3.90 10.17
C LYS A 85 2.57 3.28 10.05
N THR A 86 2.25 2.67 8.91
CA THR A 86 0.93 2.09 8.67
C THR A 86 0.77 0.81 9.46
N LYS A 87 -0.40 0.64 10.09
CA LYS A 87 -0.73 -0.58 10.83
C LYS A 87 -1.13 -1.68 9.85
N LYS A 88 -0.81 -2.94 10.18
CA LYS A 88 -1.17 -4.11 9.37
C LYS A 88 -2.64 -4.10 8.90
N ALA A 89 -3.57 -3.69 9.76
CA ALA A 89 -5.00 -3.65 9.43
C ALA A 89 -5.39 -2.73 8.27
N ASP A 90 -4.59 -1.71 7.97
CA ASP A 90 -4.88 -0.76 6.89
C ASP A 90 -4.33 -1.23 5.52
N HIS A 91 -3.27 -2.06 5.52
CA HIS A 91 -2.61 -2.60 4.31
C HIS A 91 -3.28 -3.83 3.70
N TYR A 92 -4.06 -4.60 4.47
CA TYR A 92 -4.79 -5.77 3.94
C TYR A 92 -6.13 -5.41 3.29
N LYS A 93 -6.44 -4.12 3.14
CA LYS A 93 -7.64 -3.70 2.43
C LYS A 93 -7.33 -3.76 0.93
N PRO A 94 -7.87 -4.74 0.18
CA PRO A 94 -7.73 -4.68 -1.26
C PRO A 94 -8.32 -3.36 -1.76
N ILE A 95 -7.73 -2.75 -2.79
CA ILE A 95 -8.20 -1.48 -3.38
C ILE A 95 -9.71 -1.52 -3.70
N TRP A 96 -10.22 -2.71 -4.07
CA TRP A 96 -11.64 -2.95 -4.33
C TRP A 96 -12.55 -2.78 -3.10
N LEU A 97 -12.01 -2.92 -1.88
CA LEU A 97 -12.80 -2.77 -0.65
C LEU A 97 -13.25 -1.33 -0.47
N ASP A 98 -12.43 -0.34 -0.87
CA ASP A 98 -12.82 1.07 -0.85
C ASP A 98 -13.90 1.34 -1.90
N GLU A 99 -13.77 0.78 -3.11
CA GLU A 99 -14.75 0.91 -4.20
C GLU A 99 -16.09 0.25 -3.83
N MET A 100 -16.05 -0.95 -3.24
CA MET A 100 -17.23 -1.70 -2.79
C MET A 100 -17.87 -1.08 -1.54
N TYR A 101 -17.09 -0.60 -0.57
CA TYR A 101 -17.59 0.11 0.61
C TYR A 101 -18.25 1.43 0.22
N ASN A 102 -17.64 2.20 -0.68
CA ASN A 102 -18.24 3.42 -1.20
C ASN A 102 -19.49 3.12 -2.04
N GLN A 103 -19.51 2.02 -2.80
CA GLN A 103 -20.67 1.61 -3.59
C GLN A 103 -21.84 1.10 -2.73
N GLU A 104 -21.57 0.31 -1.70
CA GLU A 104 -22.60 -0.19 -0.77
C GLU A 104 -23.20 0.96 0.05
N LYS A 105 -22.35 1.88 0.54
CA LYS A 105 -22.80 3.07 1.25
C LYS A 105 -23.59 4.04 0.37
N MET A 106 -23.26 4.15 -0.93
CA MET A 106 -24.06 4.93 -1.88
C MET A 106 -25.40 4.27 -2.18
N LYS A 107 -25.46 2.93 -2.28
CA LYS A 107 -26.73 2.20 -2.43
C LYS A 107 -27.63 2.36 -1.21
N GLU A 108 -27.09 2.28 0.01
CA GLU A 108 -27.87 2.53 1.23
C GLU A 108 -28.44 3.97 1.24
N LEU A 109 -27.65 4.97 0.83
CA LEU A 109 -28.10 6.37 0.76
C LEU A 109 -29.15 6.61 -0.34
N GLU A 110 -29.03 5.94 -1.50
CA GLU A 110 -30.04 5.99 -2.57
C GLU A 110 -31.33 5.26 -2.16
N GLU A 111 -31.23 4.11 -1.48
CA GLU A 111 -32.39 3.37 -0.97
C GLU A 111 -33.12 4.12 0.16
N ASP A 112 -32.41 4.88 1.00
CA ASP A 112 -33.02 5.76 2.00
C ASP A 112 -33.72 6.97 1.35
N GLU A 113 -33.16 7.55 0.28
CA GLU A 113 -33.80 8.66 -0.46
C GLU A 113 -35.06 8.20 -1.21
N GLU A 114 -35.05 7.02 -1.85
CA GLU A 114 -36.25 6.41 -2.44
C GLU A 114 -37.30 6.07 -1.38
N ASN A 115 -36.91 5.53 -0.21
CA ASN A 115 -37.84 5.20 0.88
C ASN A 115 -38.47 6.43 1.55
N LEU A 116 -37.79 7.56 1.56
CA LEU A 116 -38.36 8.84 2.01
C LEU A 116 -39.35 9.42 0.99
N ASN A 117 -39.11 9.24 -0.31
CA ASN A 117 -40.01 9.75 -1.37
C ASN A 117 -41.30 8.92 -1.52
N VAL A 118 -41.27 7.61 -1.22
CA VAL A 118 -42.48 6.76 -1.22
C VAL A 118 -43.36 6.97 0.03
N LYS A 119 -42.76 7.32 1.17
CA LYS A 119 -43.51 7.64 2.40
C LYS A 119 -44.18 9.02 2.38
N GLY A 120 -43.80 9.90 1.45
CA GLY A 120 -44.42 11.22 1.26
C GLY A 120 -45.67 11.27 0.39
N LYS A 121 -46.10 10.14 -0.21
CA LYS A 121 -47.20 10.11 -1.21
C LYS A 121 -48.52 9.49 -0.71
N TYR A 122 -48.65 9.25 0.59
CA TYR A 122 -49.90 8.84 1.23
C TYR A 122 -50.30 9.83 2.34
N ILE A 123 -50.78 11.01 1.93
CA ILE A 123 -51.78 11.83 2.64
C ILE A 123 -52.57 12.62 1.61
#